data_AF-A0A5K0YUQ2-F1
#
_entry.id   AF-A0A5K0YUQ2-F1
#
_cell.length_a   1.000
_cell.length_b   1.000
_cell.length_c   1.000
_cell.angle_alpha   90.00
_cell.angle_beta   90.00
_cell.angle_gamma   90.00
#
_symmetry.space_group_name_H-M   'P 1'
#
loop_
_entity.id
_entity.type
_entity.pdbx_description
1 polymer ?
#
loop_
_entity_poly.entity_id
_entity_poly.type
_entity_poly.pdbx_seq_one_letter_code
_entity_poly.pdbx_strand_id
1 'polypeptide(L)'
;MTKVYGTGVYDFKRHRVAEYPVQPVTTETLPERRPGGGSITLVDIQKDRLTKIALSNWSVSGDGSSAARPPFRPELVKEIYETELVVSDGGKTVPLQRVMILEVSQYLENYLWPNFEPETASFEHVMSMILMINEK
;
A
#
# COMPACT_ATOMS: atom_id res chain seq x y z
N MET A 1 -24.25 14.34 -53.15
CA MET A 1 -23.56 13.10 -52.74
C MET A 1 -22.18 13.08 -53.37
N THR A 2 -21.17 12.76 -52.54
CA THR A 2 -19.82 12.22 -52.84
C THR A 2 -18.92 12.97 -53.82
N LYS A 3 -18.03 13.80 -53.25
CA LYS A 3 -16.74 14.13 -53.85
C LYS A 3 -15.83 12.91 -53.73
N VAL A 4 -15.26 12.47 -54.85
CA VAL A 4 -14.06 11.65 -54.86
C VAL A 4 -13.10 12.35 -55.82
N TYR A 5 -11.86 12.51 -55.39
CA TYR A 5 -10.62 12.25 -56.13
C TYR A 5 -9.49 12.98 -55.44
N GLY A 6 -8.46 12.21 -55.07
CA GLY A 6 -7.27 12.73 -54.43
C GLY A 6 -6.30 11.61 -54.10
N THR A 7 -5.85 10.88 -55.12
CA THR A 7 -4.60 10.12 -55.07
C THR A 7 -3.45 11.13 -54.97
N GLY A 8 -3.08 11.48 -53.74
CA GLY A 8 -1.91 12.29 -53.42
C GLY A 8 -0.91 11.46 -52.64
N VAL A 9 0.33 11.41 -53.12
CA VAL A 9 1.45 10.74 -52.47
C VAL A 9 1.71 11.42 -51.13
N TYR A 10 1.60 10.68 -50.02
CA TYR A 10 1.90 11.18 -48.68
C TYR A 10 3.41 11.54 -48.61
N ASP A 11 3.70 12.83 -48.43
CA ASP A 11 5.03 13.35 -48.15
C ASP A 11 5.34 13.11 -46.66
N PHE A 12 6.24 12.18 -46.34
CA PHE A 12 6.71 11.90 -44.97
C PHE A 12 7.64 13.00 -44.44
N LYS A 13 7.22 14.27 -44.53
CA LYS A 13 7.88 15.37 -43.84
C LYS A 13 7.66 15.20 -42.34
N ARG A 14 8.61 14.49 -41.74
CA ARG A 14 9.04 14.50 -40.33
C ARG A 14 7.98 15.06 -39.39
N HIS A 15 7.14 14.18 -38.85
CA HIS A 15 6.45 14.47 -37.60
C HIS A 15 7.51 14.97 -36.60
N ARG A 16 7.43 16.26 -36.24
CA ARG A 16 8.18 16.80 -35.10
C ARG A 16 7.64 16.09 -33.87
N VAL A 17 8.30 15.00 -33.48
CA VAL A 17 8.19 14.45 -32.14
C VAL A 17 8.58 15.58 -31.19
N ALA A 18 7.71 15.89 -30.23
CA ALA A 18 8.02 16.84 -29.18
C ALA A 18 9.13 16.24 -28.31
N GLU A 19 10.37 16.63 -28.57
CA GLU A 19 11.48 16.36 -27.66
C GLU A 19 11.28 17.24 -26.43
N TYR A 20 10.89 16.65 -25.30
CA TYR A 20 10.93 17.34 -24.02
C TYR A 20 12.39 17.42 -23.57
N PRO A 21 12.95 18.61 -23.35
CA PRO A 21 14.30 18.73 -22.82
C PRO A 21 14.33 18.18 -21.40
N VAL A 22 15.11 17.11 -21.19
CA VAL A 22 15.43 16.61 -19.85
C VAL A 22 16.40 17.61 -19.23
N GLN A 23 15.90 18.47 -18.33
CA GLN A 23 16.78 19.35 -17.56
C GLN A 23 17.64 18.48 -16.61
N PRO A 24 18.96 18.73 -16.52
CA PRO A 24 19.78 18.08 -15.50
C PRO A 24 19.25 18.52 -14.14
N VAL A 25 18.97 17.54 -13.27
CA VAL A 25 18.47 17.76 -11.91
C VAL A 25 19.52 18.52 -11.12
N THR A 26 19.37 19.84 -11.02
CA THR A 26 20.04 20.64 -9.99
C THR A 26 19.40 20.29 -8.66
N THR A 27 20.24 19.96 -7.67
CA THR A 27 19.87 19.74 -6.27
C THR A 27 19.35 21.05 -5.67
N GLU A 28 18.09 21.39 -5.95
CA GLU A 28 17.38 22.40 -5.19
C GLU A 28 16.72 21.72 -3.99
N THR A 29 17.13 22.19 -2.81
CA THR A 29 16.59 21.85 -1.50
C THR A 29 15.06 21.80 -1.53
N LEU A 30 14.49 20.61 -1.35
CA LEU A 30 13.03 20.45 -1.24
C LEU A 30 12.51 21.27 -0.05
N PRO A 31 11.40 22.00 -0.21
CA PRO A 31 10.77 22.71 0.89
C PRO A 31 10.27 21.70 1.93
N GLU A 32 10.51 22.00 3.19
CA GLU A 32 10.09 21.21 4.34
C GLU A 32 8.58 20.95 4.27
N ARG A 33 8.21 19.67 4.02
CA ARG A 33 6.83 19.24 3.84
C ARG A 33 6.14 19.21 5.21
N ARG A 34 4.97 19.85 5.28
CA ARG A 34 4.07 19.74 6.43
C ARG A 34 3.70 18.27 6.66
N PRO A 35 3.63 17.81 7.93
CA PRO A 35 3.29 16.42 8.22
C PRO A 35 1.77 16.25 8.05
N GLY A 36 1.36 15.78 6.87
CA GLY A 36 -0.04 15.48 6.59
C GLY A 36 -0.31 15.37 5.10
N GLY A 37 -0.19 14.16 4.55
CA GLY A 37 -0.60 13.85 3.17
C GLY A 37 0.54 13.73 2.15
N GLY A 38 1.65 13.07 2.52
CA GLY A 38 2.63 12.61 1.55
C GLY A 38 2.21 11.25 0.98
N SER A 39 2.28 11.08 -0.35
CA SER A 39 2.28 9.76 -0.98
C SER A 39 3.36 8.89 -0.32
N ILE A 40 3.00 7.71 0.18
CA ILE A 40 3.94 6.81 0.83
C ILE A 40 5.00 6.36 -0.17
N THR A 41 6.28 6.42 0.19
CA THR A 41 7.33 5.86 -0.66
C THR A 41 7.63 4.41 -0.28
N LEU A 42 8.18 3.63 -1.21
CA LEU A 42 8.65 2.27 -0.92
C LEU A 42 9.67 2.26 0.24
N VAL A 43 10.48 3.31 0.35
CA VAL A 43 11.48 3.46 1.42
C VAL A 43 10.80 3.64 2.78
N ASP A 44 9.68 4.37 2.82
CA ASP A 44 8.90 4.55 4.05
C ASP A 44 8.29 3.23 4.51
N ILE A 45 7.70 2.46 3.58
CA ILE A 45 7.15 1.12 3.86
C ILE A 45 8.25 0.21 4.42
N GLN A 46 9.41 0.12 3.76
CA GLN A 46 10.50 -0.75 4.21
C GLN A 46 11.03 -0.42 5.61
N LYS A 47 10.99 0.86 6.01
CA LYS A 47 11.47 1.31 7.33
C LYS A 47 10.41 1.17 8.41
N ASP A 48 9.14 1.07 8.03
CA ASP A 48 8.01 1.10 8.95
C ASP A 48 8.02 -0.07 9.95
N ARG A 49 7.49 0.20 11.14
CA ARG A 49 7.38 -0.80 12.21
C ARG A 49 6.47 -1.95 11.81
N LEU A 50 5.34 -1.69 11.16
CA LEU A 50 4.38 -2.71 10.74
C LEU A 50 4.99 -3.66 9.71
N THR A 51 5.80 -3.16 8.79
CA THR A 51 6.51 -4.01 7.82
C THR A 51 7.50 -4.95 8.51
N LYS A 52 8.20 -4.49 9.56
CA LYS A 52 9.08 -5.36 10.36
C LYS A 52 8.31 -6.40 11.16
N ILE A 53 7.16 -6.02 11.74
CA ILE A 53 6.26 -6.95 12.44
C ILE A 53 5.76 -8.01 11.45
N ALA A 54 5.36 -7.61 10.25
CA ALA A 54 4.90 -8.53 9.22
C ALA A 54 5.97 -9.54 8.82
N LEU A 55 7.19 -9.07 8.55
CA LEU A 55 8.37 -9.92 8.26
C LEU A 55 8.64 -10.96 9.33
N SER A 56 8.37 -10.62 10.58
CA SER A 56 8.64 -11.50 11.72
C SER A 56 7.53 -12.51 11.98
N ASN A 57 6.29 -12.26 11.54
CA ASN A 57 5.12 -13.04 11.97
C ASN A 57 4.39 -13.75 10.82
N TRP A 58 4.17 -13.11 9.69
CA TRP A 58 3.28 -13.66 8.65
C TRP A 58 3.72 -13.45 7.21
N SER A 59 4.53 -12.43 6.90
CA SER A 59 4.87 -12.14 5.52
C SER A 59 5.76 -13.24 4.95
N VAL A 60 5.42 -13.71 3.77
CA VAL A 60 6.27 -14.64 3.03
C VAL A 60 7.36 -13.80 2.35
N SER A 61 8.54 -13.73 2.96
CA SER A 61 9.71 -13.33 2.18
C SER A 61 9.82 -14.31 1.02
N GLY A 62 9.88 -13.82 -0.22
CA GLY A 62 9.70 -14.59 -1.46
C GLY A 62 10.71 -15.71 -1.74
N ASP A 63 11.41 -16.19 -0.73
CA ASP A 63 12.43 -17.24 -0.80
C ASP A 63 11.84 -18.66 -0.75
N GLY A 64 10.51 -18.81 -0.70
CA GLY A 64 9.84 -20.12 -0.72
C GLY A 64 10.22 -21.05 0.44
N SER A 65 11.07 -20.59 1.36
CA SER A 65 11.50 -21.33 2.53
C SER A 65 10.39 -21.22 3.56
N SER A 66 9.70 -22.35 3.75
CA SER A 66 8.83 -22.62 4.88
C SER A 66 9.64 -22.70 6.19
N ALA A 67 10.49 -21.70 6.46
CA ALA A 67 11.02 -21.48 7.79
C ALA A 67 9.80 -21.39 8.72
N ALA A 68 9.79 -22.21 9.77
CA ALA A 68 8.65 -22.38 10.65
C ALA A 68 8.16 -21.00 11.11
N ARG A 69 6.99 -20.58 10.61
CA ARG A 69 6.36 -19.33 11.02
C ARG A 69 6.09 -19.42 12.51
N PRO A 70 6.24 -18.31 13.26
CA PRO A 70 5.85 -18.33 14.65
C PRO A 70 4.35 -18.65 14.75
N PRO A 71 3.91 -19.28 15.85
CA PRO A 71 2.49 -19.53 16.07
C PRO A 71 1.72 -18.22 16.10
N PHE A 72 0.45 -18.28 15.72
CA PHE A 72 -0.46 -17.14 15.77
C PHE A 72 -0.56 -16.58 17.19
N ARG A 73 -0.52 -15.25 17.30
CA ARG A 73 -0.62 -14.52 18.55
C ARG A 73 -1.81 -13.54 18.51
N PRO A 74 -2.90 -13.81 19.23
CA PRO A 74 -4.05 -12.91 19.28
C PRO A 74 -3.72 -11.57 19.95
N GLU A 75 -2.77 -11.54 20.89
CA GLU A 75 -2.34 -10.31 21.55
C GLU A 75 -1.70 -9.32 20.56
N LEU A 76 -1.05 -9.83 19.52
CA LEU A 76 -0.44 -8.98 18.48
C LEU A 76 -1.52 -8.28 17.65
N VAL A 77 -2.62 -8.98 17.33
CA VAL A 77 -3.76 -8.38 16.62
C VAL A 77 -4.37 -7.25 17.44
N LYS A 78 -4.55 -7.50 18.74
CA LYS A 78 -5.02 -6.48 19.68
C LYS A 78 -4.09 -5.27 19.74
N GLU A 79 -2.77 -5.48 19.86
CA GLU A 79 -1.79 -4.39 19.87
C GLU A 79 -1.85 -3.57 18.58
N ILE A 80 -1.87 -4.22 17.41
CA ILE A 80 -1.95 -3.53 16.11
C ILE A 80 -3.24 -2.71 16.02
N TYR A 81 -4.37 -3.28 16.44
CA TYR A 81 -5.64 -2.58 16.42
C TYR A 81 -5.61 -1.33 17.29
N GLU A 82 -5.24 -1.46 18.58
CA GLU A 82 -5.25 -0.36 19.55
C GLU A 82 -4.23 0.73 19.22
N THR A 83 -3.09 0.37 18.65
CA THR A 83 -1.98 1.32 18.41
C THR A 83 -2.01 1.96 17.03
N GLU A 84 -2.45 1.24 15.98
CA GLU A 84 -2.32 1.70 14.59
C GLU A 84 -3.67 1.92 13.88
N LEU A 85 -4.75 1.26 14.33
CA LEU A 85 -6.06 1.30 13.67
C LEU A 85 -7.11 2.09 14.45
N VAL A 86 -6.97 2.19 15.77
CA VAL A 86 -7.88 3.00 16.60
C VAL A 86 -7.62 4.47 16.39
N VAL A 87 -8.72 5.21 16.24
CA VAL A 87 -8.69 6.66 16.21
C VAL A 87 -8.74 7.19 17.64
N SER A 88 -7.65 7.82 18.08
CA SER A 88 -7.63 8.56 19.34
C SER A 88 -8.45 9.85 19.22
N ASP A 89 -9.72 9.75 19.62
CA ASP A 89 -10.75 10.77 19.90
C ASP A 89 -11.01 11.90 18.86
N GLY A 90 -12.30 12.17 18.64
CA GLY A 90 -12.79 13.35 17.90
C GLY A 90 -12.72 13.28 16.37
N GLY A 91 -13.61 12.50 15.74
CA GLY A 91 -14.04 12.67 14.34
C GLY A 91 -13.01 12.35 13.24
N LYS A 92 -11.86 11.78 13.58
CA LYS A 92 -10.86 11.36 12.60
C LYS A 92 -11.23 9.99 12.02
N THR A 93 -10.92 9.79 10.74
CA THR A 93 -11.06 8.50 10.06
C THR A 93 -9.89 7.58 10.43
N VAL A 94 -10.07 6.28 10.20
CA VAL A 94 -8.98 5.29 10.34
C VAL A 94 -7.76 5.75 9.54
N PRO A 95 -6.53 5.65 10.08
CA PRO A 95 -5.33 6.11 9.38
C PRO A 95 -5.07 5.30 8.10
N LEU A 96 -5.47 5.83 6.95
CA LEU A 96 -5.35 5.16 5.64
C LEU A 96 -3.93 4.65 5.35
N GLN A 97 -2.91 5.44 5.74
CA GLN A 97 -1.51 5.05 5.56
C GLN A 97 -1.16 3.76 6.30
N ARG A 98 -1.74 3.51 7.49
CA ARG A 98 -1.50 2.29 8.27
C ARG A 98 -2.18 1.08 7.62
N VAL A 99 -3.42 1.26 7.18
CA VAL A 99 -4.17 0.22 6.46
C VAL A 99 -3.44 -0.20 5.19
N MET A 100 -2.95 0.76 4.40
CA MET A 100 -2.17 0.50 3.18
C MET A 100 -0.88 -0.30 3.46
N ILE A 101 -0.16 -0.01 4.54
CA ILE A 101 1.05 -0.79 4.91
C ILE A 101 0.67 -2.23 5.28
N LEU A 102 -0.40 -2.42 6.04
CA LEU A 102 -0.91 -3.75 6.40
C LEU A 102 -1.35 -4.54 5.17
N GLU A 103 -1.97 -3.88 4.19
CA GLU A 103 -2.40 -4.49 2.93
C GLU A 103 -1.20 -4.95 2.08
N VAL A 104 -0.19 -4.09 1.90
CA VAL A 104 1.05 -4.47 1.20
C VAL A 104 1.74 -5.65 1.88
N SER A 105 1.60 -5.76 3.21
CA SER A 105 2.16 -6.86 3.99
C SER A 105 1.29 -8.13 4.02
N GLN A 106 0.14 -8.13 3.33
CA GLN A 106 -0.82 -9.23 3.28
C GLN A 106 -1.33 -9.66 4.67
N TYR A 107 -1.66 -8.68 5.52
CA TYR A 107 -2.09 -8.93 6.90
C TYR A 107 -3.39 -9.74 6.96
N LEU A 108 -4.33 -9.50 6.04
CA LEU A 108 -5.60 -10.22 6.01
C LEU A 108 -5.39 -11.69 5.61
N GLU A 109 -4.71 -11.93 4.51
CA GLU A 109 -4.57 -13.25 3.89
C GLU A 109 -3.64 -14.17 4.68
N ASN A 110 -2.55 -13.62 5.21
CA ASN A 110 -1.50 -14.43 5.83
C ASN A 110 -1.62 -14.51 7.36
N TYR A 111 -2.37 -13.62 8.01
CA TYR A 111 -2.42 -13.57 9.48
C TYR A 111 -3.83 -13.57 10.07
N LEU A 112 -4.76 -12.76 9.57
CA LEU A 112 -6.09 -12.66 10.16
C LEU A 112 -7.02 -13.80 9.73
N TRP A 113 -7.17 -14.01 8.43
CA TRP A 113 -8.14 -14.97 7.87
C TRP A 113 -7.84 -16.42 8.23
N PRO A 114 -6.58 -16.91 8.13
CA PRO A 114 -6.28 -18.32 8.47
C PRO A 114 -6.43 -18.65 9.96
N ASN A 115 -6.44 -17.63 10.82
CA ASN A 115 -6.50 -17.78 12.28
C ASN A 115 -7.83 -17.27 12.87
N PHE A 116 -8.83 -17.04 12.03
CA PHE A 116 -10.15 -16.62 12.48
C PHE A 116 -10.99 -17.82 12.92
N GLU A 117 -11.47 -17.78 14.15
CA GLU A 117 -12.40 -18.75 14.71
C GLU A 117 -13.61 -17.99 15.27
N PRO A 118 -14.84 -18.16 14.72
CA PRO A 118 -16.01 -17.37 15.09
C PRO A 118 -16.37 -17.41 16.58
N GLU A 119 -16.08 -18.52 17.26
CA GLU A 119 -16.43 -18.70 18.68
C GLU A 119 -15.44 -18.02 19.64
N THR A 120 -14.18 -17.83 19.22
CA THR A 120 -13.12 -17.30 20.10
C THR A 120 -12.52 -15.99 19.62
N ALA A 121 -12.92 -15.49 18.44
CA ALA A 121 -12.39 -14.26 17.88
C ALA A 121 -12.67 -13.06 18.79
N SER A 122 -11.63 -12.27 19.07
CA SER A 122 -11.78 -11.03 19.81
C SER A 122 -12.40 -9.93 18.94
N PHE A 123 -12.92 -8.89 19.60
CA PHE A 123 -13.45 -7.71 18.91
C PHE A 123 -12.41 -7.07 17.98
N GLU A 124 -11.17 -6.95 18.44
CA GLU A 124 -10.07 -6.36 17.69
C GLU A 124 -9.72 -7.17 16.43
N HIS A 125 -9.82 -8.50 16.50
CA HIS A 125 -9.61 -9.37 15.36
C HIS A 125 -10.68 -9.15 14.28
N VAL A 126 -11.95 -9.18 14.67
CA VAL A 126 -13.07 -8.94 13.75
C VAL A 126 -13.00 -7.54 13.16
N MET A 127 -12.73 -6.52 13.98
CA MET A 127 -12.63 -5.15 13.49
C MET A 127 -11.45 -4.96 12.54
N SER A 128 -10.28 -5.53 12.86
CA SER A 128 -9.13 -5.52 11.96
C SER A 128 -9.47 -6.17 10.62
N MET A 129 -10.19 -7.28 10.61
CA MET A 129 -10.67 -7.92 9.37
C MET A 129 -11.59 -7.01 8.57
N ILE A 130 -12.59 -6.40 9.21
CA ILE A 130 -13.52 -5.47 8.54
C ILE A 130 -12.76 -4.30 7.90
N LEU A 131 -11.80 -3.72 8.62
CA LEU A 131 -11.00 -2.62 8.11
C LEU A 131 -10.17 -3.03 6.89
N MET A 132 -9.54 -4.20 6.92
CA MET A 132 -8.78 -4.70 5.77
C MET A 132 -9.69 -5.05 4.58
N ILE A 133 -10.89 -5.59 4.82
CA ILE A 133 -11.85 -5.89 3.76
C ILE A 133 -12.38 -4.62 3.09
N ASN A 134 -12.65 -3.57 3.87
CA ASN A 134 -13.15 -2.29 3.35
C ASN A 134 -12.13 -1.54 2.48
N GLU A 135 -10.84 -1.82 2.62
CA GLU A 135 -9.78 -1.22 1.80
C GLU A 135 -9.65 -1.89 0.42
N LYS A 136 -10.15 -3.13 0.26
CA LYS A 136 -10.10 -3.87 -1.01
C LYS A 136 -11.19 -3.44 -1.98
#